data_AF-A0AAU2YS47-F1
#
_entry.id   AF-A0AAU2YS47-F1
#
_cell.length_a   1.000
_cell.length_b   1.000
_cell.length_c   1.000
_cell.angle_alpha   90.00
_cell.angle_beta   90.00
_cell.angle_gamma   90.00
#
_symmetry.space_group_name_H-M   'P 1'
#
loop_
_entity.id
_entity.type
_entity.pdbx_description
1 polymer ?
#
loop_
_entity_poly.entity_id
_entity_poly.type
_entity_poly.pdbx_seq_one_letter_code
_entity_poly.pdbx_strand_id
1 'polypeptide(L)' 'MRCRSGYNRSGLVVAQTLIELGQNSTTAIALIRQKRSPWALNNQTFEQYLNTGIDIAYLLTGLETHT' A
#
# COMPACT_ATOMS: atom_id res chain seq x y z
N MET A 1 8.76 -14.59 9.56
CA MET A 1 9.78 -13.81 8.82
C MET A 1 9.75 -12.36 9.28
N ARG A 2 10.79 -11.90 9.98
CA ARG A 2 10.94 -10.49 10.38
C ARG A 2 12.17 -9.92 9.69
N CYS A 3 11.98 -9.30 8.52
CA CYS A 3 12.97 -8.37 7.99
C CYS A 3 12.46 -6.96 8.29
N ARG A 4 13.35 -6.04 8.68
CA ARG A 4 13.01 -4.60 8.81
C ARG A 4 12.36 -4.04 7.54
N SER A 5 12.62 -4.64 6.39
CA SER A 5 12.08 -4.31 5.06
C SER A 5 10.75 -5.05 4.71
N GLY A 6 10.31 -5.98 5.56
CA GLY A 6 9.13 -6.81 5.34
C GLY A 6 7.80 -6.13 5.65
N TYR A 7 7.79 -5.12 6.53
CA TYR A 7 6.56 -4.41 6.94
C TYR A 7 5.84 -3.69 5.80
N ASN A 8 6.59 -3.16 4.84
CA ASN A 8 6.04 -2.42 3.72
C ASN A 8 5.63 -3.37 2.58
N ARG A 9 6.56 -4.20 2.06
CA ARG A 9 6.26 -5.11 0.94
C ARG A 9 5.20 -6.16 1.27
N SER A 10 5.31 -6.82 2.43
CA SER A 10 4.27 -7.79 2.85
C SER A 10 3.00 -7.12 3.35
N GLY A 11 3.04 -5.83 3.68
CA GLY A 11 1.84 -5.03 3.94
C GLY A 11 1.11 -4.73 2.65
N LEU A 12 1.83 -4.32 1.60
CA LEU A 12 1.29 -3.98 0.29
C LEU A 12 0.52 -5.14 -0.34
N VAL A 13 1.12 -6.33 -0.39
CA VAL A 13 0.46 -7.52 -0.97
C VAL A 13 -0.82 -7.87 -0.20
N VAL A 14 -0.78 -7.83 1.13
CA VAL A 14 -1.95 -8.14 1.97
C VAL A 14 -3.05 -7.10 1.80
N ALA A 15 -2.69 -5.82 1.71
CA ALA A 15 -3.64 -4.75 1.46
C ALA A 15 -4.32 -4.92 0.10
N GLN A 16 -3.54 -5.23 -0.95
CA GLN A 16 -4.06 -5.49 -2.29
C GLN A 16 -5.07 -6.65 -2.30
N THR A 17 -4.75 -7.77 -1.63
CA THR A 17 -5.68 -8.90 -1.51
C THR A 17 -6.97 -8.51 -0.78
N LEU A 18 -6.89 -7.71 0.30
CA LEU A 18 -8.10 -7.25 0.99
C LEU A 18 -8.96 -6.37 0.09
N ILE A 19 -8.33 -5.51 -0.72
CA ILE A 19 -9.03 -4.64 -1.68
C ILE A 19 -9.72 -5.46 -2.77
N GLU A 20 -9.05 -6.47 -3.32
CA GLU A 20 -9.62 -7.41 -4.31
C GLU A 20 -10.80 -8.22 -3.73
N LEU A 21 -10.82 -8.42 -2.41
CA LEU A 21 -11.94 -9.03 -1.68
C LEU A 21 -13.06 -8.02 -1.32
N GLY A 22 -12.97 -6.78 -1.80
CA GLY A 22 -13.99 -5.74 -1.65
C GLY A 22 -13.78 -4.79 -0.45
N GLN A 23 -12.64 -4.84 0.24
CA GLN A 23 -12.33 -3.87 1.28
C GLN A 23 -11.89 -2.53 0.70
N ASN A 24 -12.23 -1.43 1.37
CA ASN A 24 -11.65 -0.13 1.04
C ASN A 24 -10.15 -0.09 1.41
N SER A 25 -9.34 0.59 0.60
CA SER A 25 -7.90 0.74 0.80
C SER A 25 -7.52 1.28 2.17
N THR A 26 -8.23 2.31 2.65
CA THR A 26 -8.00 2.93 3.98
C THR A 26 -8.26 1.92 5.09
N THR A 27 -9.34 1.15 4.97
CA THR A 27 -9.69 0.08 5.92
C THR A 27 -8.64 -1.02 5.92
N ALA A 28 -8.16 -1.43 4.74
CA ALA A 28 -7.13 -2.46 4.61
C ALA A 28 -5.80 -2.04 5.27
N ILE A 29 -5.34 -0.80 5.05
CA ILE A 29 -4.13 -0.25 5.67
C ILE A 29 -4.29 -0.17 7.20
N ALA A 30 -5.43 0.34 7.67
CA ALA A 30 -5.72 0.45 9.11
C ALA A 30 -5.70 -0.93 9.79
N LEU A 31 -6.31 -1.94 9.17
CA LEU A 31 -6.33 -3.31 9.70
C LEU A 31 -4.92 -3.90 9.82
N ILE A 32 -4.07 -3.70 8.81
CA ILE A 32 -2.68 -4.17 8.82
C ILE A 32 -1.89 -3.50 9.96
N ARG A 33 -2.03 -2.18 10.12
CA ARG A 33 -1.36 -1.43 11.19
C ARG A 33 -1.80 -1.89 12.57
N GLN A 34 -3.11 -2.10 12.75
CA GLN A 34 -3.68 -2.60 13.99
C GLN A 34 -3.15 -3.99 14.36
N LYS A 35 -3.02 -4.90 13.38
CA LYS A 35 -2.62 -6.30 13.63
C LYS A 35 -1.12 -6.52 13.72
N ARG A 36 -0.30 -5.70 13.04
CA ARG A 36 1.15 -5.92 12.94
C ARG A 36 1.97 -4.90 13.72
N SER A 37 1.71 -3.61 13.50
CA SER A 37 2.41 -2.48 14.11
C SER A 37 1.88 -1.18 13.49
N PRO A 38 1.80 -0.06 14.23
CA PRO A 38 1.54 1.25 13.65
C PRO A 38 2.50 1.64 12.50
N TRP A 39 3.71 1.07 12.47
CA TRP A 39 4.71 1.31 11.42
C TRP A 39 4.60 0.34 10.22
N ALA A 40 3.62 -0.57 10.22
CA ALA A 40 3.38 -1.44 9.08
C ALA A 40 2.79 -0.64 7.91
N LEU A 41 3.30 -0.87 6.69
CA LEU A 41 2.83 -0.21 5.48
C LEU A 41 2.79 1.33 5.64
N ASN A 42 3.92 1.91 6.03
CA ASN A 42 4.10 3.36 6.24
C ASN A 42 4.87 4.03 5.09
N ASN A 43 5.19 3.29 4.03
CA ASN A 43 5.77 3.85 2.83
C ASN A 43 4.67 4.60 2.06
N GLN A 44 4.82 5.92 1.94
CA GLN A 44 3.85 6.80 1.33
C GLN A 44 3.51 6.43 -0.11
N THR A 45 4.51 5.99 -0.91
CA THR A 45 4.28 5.56 -2.30
C THR A 45 3.36 4.34 -2.37
N PHE A 46 3.51 3.39 -1.44
CA PHE A 46 2.62 2.22 -1.36
C PHE A 46 1.21 2.60 -0.89
N GLU A 47 1.08 3.55 0.04
CA GLU A 47 -0.23 4.06 0.45
C GLU A 47 -0.94 4.80 -0.70
N GLN A 48 -0.20 5.64 -1.43
CA GLN A 48 -0.73 6.34 -2.61
C GLN A 48 -1.20 5.34 -3.67
N TYR A 49 -0.35 4.37 -4.03
CA TYR A 49 -0.69 3.30 -4.96
C TYR A 49 -1.98 2.57 -4.57
N LEU A 50 -2.15 2.19 -3.30
CA LEU A 50 -3.34 1.49 -2.82
C LEU A 50 -4.59 2.37 -2.84
N ASN A 51 -4.44 3.68 -2.67
CA ASN A 51 -5.56 4.62 -2.65
C ASN A 51 -5.98 5.09 -4.05
N THR A 52 -5.05 5.14 -5.01
CA THR A 52 -5.33 5.59 -6.38
C THR A 52 -5.62 4.44 -7.34
N GLY A 53 -5.18 3.22 -7.01
CA GLY A 53 -5.19 2.07 -7.92
C GLY A 53 -4.00 2.07 -8.88
N ILE A 54 -3.70 0.89 -9.43
CA ILE A 54 -2.57 0.64 -10.36
C ILE A 54 -2.61 1.58 -11.56
N ASP A 55 -3.80 1.75 -12.15
CA ASP A 55 -3.97 2.45 -13.42
C ASP A 55 -3.63 3.94 -13.29
N ILE A 56 -4.04 4.56 -12.18
CA ILE A 56 -3.77 5.96 -11.88
C ILE A 56 -2.33 6.14 -11.38
N ALA A 57 -1.81 5.21 -10.58
CA ALA A 57 -0.43 5.27 -10.11
C ALA A 57 0.57 5.25 -11.29
N TYR A 58 0.36 4.38 -12.29
CA TYR A 58 1.19 4.33 -13.49
C TYR A 58 1.09 5.63 -14.32
N LEU A 59 -0.11 6.19 -14.46
CA LEU A 59 -0.34 7.44 -15.17
C LEU A 59 0.38 8.61 -14.47
N LEU A 60 0.29 8.71 -13.15
CA LEU A 60 0.94 9.75 -12.36
C LEU A 60 2.47 9.61 -12.36
N THR A 61 3.02 8.41 -12.19
CA THR A 61 4.48 8.18 -12.26
C THR A 61 5.04 8.46 -13.67
N GLY A 62 4.26 8.20 -14.72
CA GLY A 62 4.66 8.55 -16.10
C GLY A 62 4.75 10.08 -16.34
N LEU A 63 3.92 10.87 -15.66
CA LEU A 63 3.90 12.33 -15.74
C LEU A 63 5.02 13.00 -14.94
N GLU A 64 5.55 12.34 -13.90
CA GLU A 64 6.67 12.86 -13.09
C GLU A 64 8.03 12.83 -13.82
N THR A 65 8.08 12.38 -15.08
CA THR A 65 9.32 12.26 -15.87
C THR A 65 9.73 13.53 -16.64
N HIS A 66 9.18 14.71 -16.34
CA HIS A 66 9.61 15.95 -16.98
C HIS A 66 9.64 17.13 -16.01
N THR A 67 10.73 17.28 -15.26
CA THR A 67 11.32 18.57 -14.87
C THR A 67 12.79 18.37 -14.50
#